data_AF-A0A915M767-F1
#
_entry.id   AF-A0A915M767-F1
#
_cell.length_a   1.000
_cell.length_b   1.000
_cell.length_c   1.000
_cell.angle_alpha   90.00
_cell.angle_beta   90.00
_cell.angle_gamma   90.00
#
_symmetry.space_group_name_H-M   'P 1'
#
loop_
_entity.id
_entity.type
_entity.pdbx_description
1 polymer ?
#
loop_
_entity_poly.entity_id
_entity_poly.type
_entity_poly.pdbx_seq_one_letter_code
_entity_poly.pdbx_strand_id
1 'polypeptide(L)'
;MGKVTDSFFTNDQGFIAINRKLDELTKHEAQAKENNTELQRAMATHSSNLKMLSIPLPELTKKICGDFTNPGDSPEGKELRRVIDKVDEMRSQRCTLIKQLRDDLEMDDITKRALTERELDSKQLFENELLKHKKLKELIEQNLRAQTFILKSLTEKNANFADCRRQILEANESRALQSLTLVTAYQTFIDIVEKTNKALEFYDQLLKVLMALERGVKNIEEINNQITLEKEKKRQAEDSRRRAEMAAHEEKLRKEEAAREAARTINEFRFNRV
;
A
#
# COMPACT_ATOMS: atom_id res chain seq x y z
N MET A 1 -52.02 -31.53 18.80
CA MET A 1 -52.84 -30.55 18.06
C MET A 1 -52.64 -29.19 18.73
N GLY A 2 -52.37 -28.08 18.07
CA GLY A 2 -52.21 -27.83 16.65
C GLY A 2 -51.02 -26.91 16.42
N LYS A 3 -50.40 -27.07 15.25
CA LYS A 3 -49.53 -26.06 14.65
C LYS A 3 -50.38 -24.80 14.50
N VAL A 4 -50.28 -23.86 15.43
CA VAL A 4 -50.67 -22.48 15.16
C VAL A 4 -49.72 -22.04 14.07
N THR A 5 -50.28 -21.86 12.89
CA THR A 5 -49.58 -21.63 11.63
C THR A 5 -48.57 -20.50 11.75
N ASP A 6 -47.27 -20.84 11.73
CA ASP A 6 -46.14 -19.90 11.54
C ASP A 6 -46.28 -19.03 10.28
N SER A 7 -47.19 -19.38 9.36
CA SER A 7 -47.35 -18.69 8.07
C SER A 7 -47.95 -17.29 8.16
N PHE A 8 -48.49 -16.87 9.31
CA PHE A 8 -48.93 -15.49 9.50
C PHE A 8 -47.75 -14.55 9.77
N PHE A 9 -46.68 -15.04 10.41
CA PHE A 9 -45.52 -14.25 10.79
C PHE A 9 -44.55 -14.02 9.62
N THR A 10 -44.44 -15.00 8.72
CA THR A 10 -43.58 -14.90 7.53
C THR A 10 -44.11 -13.95 6.45
N ASN A 11 -45.37 -13.52 6.55
CA ASN A 11 -46.05 -12.66 5.57
C ASN A 11 -46.23 -11.20 6.03
N ASP A 12 -45.79 -10.86 7.25
CA ASP A 12 -45.81 -9.46 7.72
C ASP A 12 -44.81 -8.62 6.93
N GLN A 13 -45.25 -7.47 6.41
CA GLN A 13 -44.39 -6.60 5.57
C GLN A 13 -43.19 -6.06 6.35
N GLY A 14 -43.34 -5.81 7.65
CA GLY A 14 -42.25 -5.38 8.53
C GLY A 14 -41.21 -6.48 8.72
N PHE A 15 -41.65 -7.70 9.01
CA PHE A 15 -40.78 -8.87 9.14
C PHE A 15 -40.02 -9.19 7.84
N ILE A 16 -40.67 -9.12 6.68
CA ILE A 16 -40.02 -9.32 5.38
C ILE A 16 -38.97 -8.24 5.10
N ALA A 17 -39.27 -6.98 5.41
CA ALA A 17 -38.34 -5.87 5.21
C ALA A 17 -37.09 -6.00 6.11
N ILE A 18 -37.27 -6.39 7.38
CA ILE A 18 -36.16 -6.63 8.30
C ILE A 18 -35.28 -7.78 7.83
N ASN A 19 -35.87 -8.92 7.43
CA ASN A 19 -35.09 -10.06 6.95
C ASN A 19 -34.30 -9.73 5.69
N ARG A 20 -34.91 -9.02 4.72
CA ARG A 20 -34.18 -8.55 3.53
C ARG A 20 -33.01 -7.65 3.92
N LYS A 21 -33.21 -6.74 4.87
CA LYS A 21 -32.13 -5.87 5.35
C LYS A 21 -31.02 -6.66 6.05
N LEU A 22 -31.38 -7.67 6.84
CA LEU A 22 -30.43 -8.55 7.50
C LEU A 22 -29.59 -9.35 6.49
N ASP A 23 -30.21 -9.87 5.43
CA ASP A 23 -29.51 -10.56 4.34
C ASP A 23 -28.53 -9.64 3.61
N GLU A 24 -28.92 -8.40 3.33
CA GLU A 24 -28.02 -7.39 2.76
C GLU A 24 -26.82 -7.11 3.67
N LEU A 25 -27.07 -6.89 4.97
CA LEU A 25 -26.00 -6.63 5.93
C LEU A 25 -25.03 -7.80 6.07
N THR A 26 -25.55 -9.04 6.04
CA THR A 26 -24.73 -10.26 6.10
C THR A 26 -23.81 -10.37 4.87
N LYS A 27 -24.29 -10.00 3.68
CA LYS A 27 -23.46 -9.95 2.47
C LYS A 27 -22.37 -8.88 2.58
N HIS A 28 -22.71 -7.69 3.07
CA HIS A 28 -21.75 -6.62 3.29
C HIS A 28 -20.68 -7.01 4.32
N GLU A 29 -21.06 -7.69 5.40
CA GLU A 29 -20.13 -8.22 6.41
C GLU A 29 -19.16 -9.24 5.79
N ALA A 30 -19.67 -10.19 5.00
CA ALA A 30 -18.85 -11.21 4.35
C ALA A 30 -17.80 -10.56 3.43
N GLN A 31 -18.19 -9.57 2.61
CA GLN A 31 -17.26 -8.83 1.76
C GLN A 31 -16.24 -8.02 2.58
N ALA A 32 -16.68 -7.36 3.65
CA ALA A 32 -15.80 -6.59 4.53
C ALA A 32 -14.76 -7.48 5.22
N LYS A 33 -15.16 -8.71 5.60
CA LYS A 33 -14.26 -9.70 6.18
C LYS A 33 -13.18 -10.14 5.18
N GLU A 34 -13.56 -10.41 3.93
CA GLU A 34 -12.61 -10.74 2.87
C GLU A 34 -11.59 -9.61 2.67
N ASN A 35 -12.07 -8.38 2.50
CA ASN A 35 -11.21 -7.20 2.34
C ASN A 35 -10.25 -7.01 3.54
N ASN A 36 -10.72 -7.25 4.76
CA ASN A 36 -9.88 -7.17 5.96
C ASN A 36 -8.78 -8.24 5.96
N THR A 37 -9.08 -9.47 5.53
CA THR A 37 -8.05 -10.51 5.42
C THR A 37 -7.00 -10.18 4.36
N GLU A 38 -7.41 -9.55 3.25
CA GLU A 38 -6.48 -9.09 2.22
C GLU A 38 -5.57 -7.96 2.72
N LEU A 39 -6.12 -6.99 3.45
CA LEU A 39 -5.34 -5.93 4.10
C LEU A 39 -4.30 -6.48 5.07
N GLN A 40 -4.70 -7.41 5.94
CA GLN A 40 -3.80 -8.06 6.88
C GLN A 40 -2.69 -8.83 6.16
N ARG A 41 -3.03 -9.52 5.06
CA ARG A 41 -2.04 -10.23 4.23
C ARG A 41 -1.04 -9.26 3.59
N ALA A 42 -1.52 -8.16 3.02
CA ALA A 42 -0.66 -7.13 2.44
C ALA A 42 0.28 -6.50 3.50
N MET A 43 -0.24 -6.20 4.68
CA MET A 43 0.55 -5.69 5.80
C MET A 43 1.61 -6.69 6.27
N ALA A 44 1.27 -7.98 6.36
CA ALA A 44 2.19 -9.02 6.75
C ALA A 44 3.37 -9.16 5.77
N THR A 45 3.10 -9.11 4.46
CA THR A 45 4.13 -9.17 3.41
C THR A 45 5.19 -8.06 3.56
N HIS A 46 4.77 -6.85 3.94
CA HIS A 46 5.67 -5.70 4.07
C HIS A 46 6.15 -5.44 5.50
N SER A 47 5.70 -6.21 6.50
CA SER A 47 5.95 -5.96 7.92
C SER A 47 7.45 -5.88 8.27
N SER A 48 8.27 -6.75 7.69
CA SER A 48 9.72 -6.74 7.91
C SER A 48 10.37 -5.43 7.40
N ASN A 49 9.98 -5.00 6.21
CA ASN A 49 10.48 -3.79 5.58
C ASN A 49 10.02 -2.53 6.33
N LEU A 50 8.79 -2.51 6.82
CA LEU A 50 8.28 -1.43 7.66
C LEU A 50 9.03 -1.33 8.99
N LYS A 51 9.34 -2.47 9.63
CA LYS A 51 10.20 -2.48 10.82
C LYS A 51 11.61 -1.97 10.51
N MET A 52 12.13 -2.25 9.32
CA MET A 52 13.41 -1.71 8.86
C MET A 52 13.34 -0.19 8.63
N LEU A 53 12.20 0.37 8.24
CA LEU A 53 12.04 1.83 8.17
C LEU A 53 11.93 2.50 9.55
N SER A 54 11.58 1.73 10.60
CA SER A 54 11.47 2.24 11.97
C SER A 54 12.80 2.32 12.73
N ILE A 55 13.89 1.73 12.23
CA ILE A 55 15.20 1.78 12.90
C ILE A 55 15.94 3.11 12.63
N PRO A 56 16.89 3.52 13.50
CA PRO A 56 17.66 4.73 13.29
C PRO A 56 18.40 4.76 11.96
N LEU A 57 18.45 5.93 11.31
CA LEU A 57 19.11 6.13 10.01
C LEU A 57 20.54 5.57 9.91
N PRO A 58 21.42 5.67 10.94
CA PRO A 58 22.75 5.08 10.87
C PRO A 58 22.71 3.56 10.74
N GLU A 59 21.82 2.91 11.48
CA GLU A 59 21.67 1.46 11.46
C GLU A 59 21.01 0.98 10.15
N LEU A 60 20.01 1.74 9.65
CA LEU A 60 19.40 1.50 8.35
C LEU A 60 20.42 1.60 7.22
N THR A 61 21.24 2.65 7.24
CA THR A 61 22.30 2.87 6.25
C THR A 61 23.28 1.70 6.26
N LYS A 62 23.69 1.22 7.44
CA LYS A 62 24.58 0.06 7.55
C LYS A 62 23.93 -1.22 7.00
N LYS A 63 22.64 -1.45 7.23
CA LYS A 63 21.92 -2.63 6.70
C LYS A 63 21.78 -2.60 5.18
N ILE A 64 21.54 -1.43 4.59
CA ILE A 64 21.36 -1.28 3.14
C ILE A 64 22.69 -1.24 2.39
N CYS A 65 23.64 -0.44 2.89
CA CYS A 65 24.90 -0.19 2.21
C CYS A 65 26.00 -1.20 2.57
N GLY A 66 25.83 -1.96 3.66
CA GLY A 66 26.87 -2.82 4.22
C GLY A 66 28.11 -2.04 4.64
N ASP A 67 29.23 -2.74 4.73
CA ASP A 67 30.56 -2.13 4.86
C ASP A 67 30.99 -1.62 3.48
N PHE A 68 30.43 -0.47 3.07
CA PHE A 68 30.76 0.16 1.80
C PHE A 68 32.25 0.48 1.72
N THR A 69 32.99 -0.26 0.90
CA THR A 69 34.34 0.11 0.50
C THR A 69 34.28 1.02 -0.70
N ASN A 70 34.74 2.27 -0.52
CA ASN A 70 34.92 3.19 -1.62
C ASN A 70 35.84 2.56 -2.69
N PRO A 71 35.43 2.55 -3.97
CA PRO A 71 36.22 1.99 -5.07
C PRO A 71 37.65 2.53 -5.15
N GLY A 72 37.84 3.80 -4.79
CA GLY A 72 39.15 4.45 -4.79
C GLY A 72 40.03 4.08 -3.61
N ASP A 73 39.47 3.42 -2.58
CA ASP A 73 40.21 3.02 -1.40
C ASP A 73 40.82 1.61 -1.49
N SER A 74 40.33 0.79 -2.43
CA SER A 74 40.93 -0.51 -2.75
C SER A 74 42.35 -0.32 -3.28
N PRO A 75 43.27 -1.28 -3.02
CA PRO A 75 44.63 -1.18 -3.53
C PRO A 75 44.66 -1.09 -5.06
N GLU A 76 43.80 -1.86 -5.76
CA GLU A 76 43.67 -1.82 -7.22
C GLU A 76 43.12 -0.47 -7.70
N GLY A 77 42.14 0.10 -6.99
CA GLY A 77 41.54 1.39 -7.29
C GLY A 77 42.53 2.55 -7.12
N LYS A 78 43.37 2.51 -6.06
CA LYS A 78 44.45 3.48 -5.84
C LYS A 78 45.49 3.43 -6.96
N GLU A 79 45.90 2.24 -7.37
CA GLU A 79 46.85 2.07 -8.46
C GLU A 79 46.26 2.54 -9.80
N LEU A 80 45.00 2.22 -10.09
CA LEU A 80 44.32 2.72 -11.28
C LEU A 80 44.22 4.25 -11.26
N ARG A 81 43.88 4.84 -10.11
CA ARG A 81 43.78 6.30 -9.95
C ARG A 81 45.12 6.99 -10.20
N ARG A 82 46.22 6.46 -9.65
CA ARG A 82 47.58 6.97 -9.89
C ARG A 82 47.94 7.01 -11.39
N VAL A 83 47.53 5.99 -12.15
CA VAL A 83 47.81 5.97 -13.60
C VAL A 83 46.90 6.95 -14.35
N ILE A 84 45.64 7.10 -13.95
CA ILE A 84 44.73 8.12 -14.52
C ILE A 84 45.30 9.53 -14.27
N ASP A 85 45.76 9.82 -13.06
CA ASP A 85 46.35 11.12 -12.73
C ASP A 85 47.60 11.40 -13.61
N LYS A 86 48.43 10.38 -13.89
CA LYS A 86 49.56 10.48 -14.83
C LYS A 86 49.12 10.73 -16.28
N VAL A 87 47.99 10.17 -16.71
CA VAL A 87 47.41 10.44 -18.04
C VAL A 87 47.01 11.92 -18.12
N ASP A 88 46.35 12.43 -17.10
CA ASP A 88 45.92 13.84 -17.05
C ASP A 88 47.11 14.79 -16.98
N GLU A 89 48.14 14.46 -16.20
CA GLU A 89 49.41 15.19 -16.16
C GLU A 89 50.06 15.21 -17.54
N MET A 90 50.21 14.05 -18.20
CA MET A 90 50.78 13.95 -19.54
C MET A 90 50.02 14.82 -20.55
N ARG A 91 48.68 14.82 -20.50
CA ARG A 91 47.82 15.64 -21.37
C ARG A 91 48.04 17.13 -21.13
N SER A 92 48.05 17.55 -19.87
CA SER A 92 48.26 18.95 -19.47
C SER A 92 49.65 19.46 -19.89
N GLN A 93 50.69 18.67 -19.63
CA GLN A 93 52.05 18.95 -20.08
C GLN A 93 52.12 19.10 -21.60
N ARG A 94 51.50 18.18 -22.35
CA ARG A 94 51.48 18.24 -23.83
C ARG A 94 50.82 19.51 -24.35
N CYS A 95 49.66 19.88 -23.80
CA CYS A 95 48.97 21.12 -24.18
C CYS A 95 49.87 22.34 -23.93
N THR A 96 50.54 22.38 -22.78
CA THR A 96 51.45 23.47 -22.41
C THR A 96 52.64 23.55 -23.35
N LEU A 97 53.31 22.42 -23.63
CA LEU A 97 54.46 22.36 -24.53
C LEU A 97 54.11 22.75 -25.97
N ILE A 98 52.96 22.27 -26.47
CA ILE A 98 52.48 22.65 -27.82
C ILE A 98 52.16 24.13 -27.88
N LYS A 99 51.54 24.68 -26.84
CA LYS A 99 51.25 26.12 -26.77
C LYS A 99 52.54 26.93 -26.78
N GLN A 100 53.50 26.58 -25.93
CA GLN A 100 54.81 27.22 -25.89
C GLN A 100 55.49 27.17 -27.27
N LEU A 101 55.40 26.04 -27.98
CA LEU A 101 56.04 25.91 -29.30
C LEU A 101 55.38 26.82 -30.34
N ARG A 102 54.05 26.96 -30.28
CA ARG A 102 53.32 27.86 -31.17
C ARG A 102 53.68 29.31 -30.88
N ASP A 103 53.67 29.70 -29.61
CA ASP A 103 54.00 31.05 -29.16
C ASP A 103 55.46 31.39 -29.55
N ASP A 104 56.42 30.48 -29.31
CA ASP A 104 57.83 30.64 -29.66
C ASP A 104 58.04 30.78 -31.17
N LEU A 105 57.34 29.97 -31.98
CA LEU A 105 57.43 30.04 -33.45
C LEU A 105 56.79 31.31 -34.01
N GLU A 106 55.69 31.78 -33.43
CA GLU A 106 55.02 33.02 -33.84
C GLU A 106 55.88 34.26 -33.53
N MET A 107 56.63 34.23 -32.42
CA MET A 107 57.51 35.32 -32.03
C MET A 107 58.89 35.31 -32.72
N ASP A 108 59.29 34.22 -33.38
CA ASP A 108 60.61 34.07 -34.01
C ASP A 108 60.68 34.73 -35.41
N ASP A 109 60.57 36.06 -35.45
CA ASP A 109 60.77 36.85 -36.68
C ASP A 109 62.26 37.08 -36.98
N ILE A 110 62.74 36.40 -38.02
CA ILE A 110 64.13 36.43 -38.46
C ILE A 110 64.41 37.47 -39.57
N THR A 111 63.42 38.26 -39.99
CA THR A 111 63.53 39.19 -41.13
C THR A 111 64.70 40.17 -40.97
N LYS A 112 64.88 40.72 -39.76
CA LYS A 112 66.00 41.63 -39.48
C LYS A 112 67.35 40.93 -39.60
N ARG A 113 67.48 39.71 -39.04
CA ARG A 113 68.71 38.93 -39.08
C ARG A 113 69.06 38.50 -40.50
N ALA A 114 68.07 38.08 -41.28
CA ALA A 114 68.23 37.74 -42.70
C ALA A 114 68.71 38.92 -43.54
N LEU A 115 68.31 40.16 -43.20
CA LEU A 115 68.76 41.37 -43.92
C LEU A 115 70.18 41.81 -43.55
N THR A 116 70.62 41.54 -42.32
CA THR A 116 71.93 41.94 -41.78
C THR A 116 73.02 40.91 -42.02
N GLU A 117 72.71 39.61 -41.94
CA GLU A 117 73.67 38.51 -42.10
C GLU A 117 73.78 38.05 -43.57
N ARG A 118 73.99 38.99 -44.51
CA ARG A 118 74.01 38.71 -45.97
C ARG A 118 75.15 37.80 -46.43
N GLU A 119 76.19 37.65 -45.62
CA GLU A 119 77.36 36.81 -45.92
C GLU A 119 77.18 35.34 -45.46
N LEU A 120 76.17 35.03 -44.64
CA LEU A 120 75.83 33.65 -44.30
C LEU A 120 74.99 33.00 -45.40
N ASP A 121 75.28 31.73 -45.69
CA ASP A 121 74.39 30.89 -46.48
C ASP A 121 73.01 30.86 -45.81
N SER A 122 71.96 31.21 -46.57
CA SER A 122 70.59 31.30 -46.06
C SER A 122 70.14 30.00 -45.40
N LYS A 123 70.65 28.85 -45.87
CA LYS A 123 70.38 27.55 -45.26
C LYS A 123 70.95 27.44 -43.85
N GLN A 124 72.19 27.88 -43.63
CA GLN A 124 72.82 27.86 -42.31
C GLN A 124 72.11 28.79 -41.32
N LEU A 125 71.64 29.95 -41.79
CA LEU A 125 70.82 30.86 -40.98
C LEU A 125 69.55 30.15 -40.49
N PHE A 126 68.77 29.54 -41.39
CA PHE A 126 67.54 28.84 -41.02
C PHE A 126 67.79 27.64 -40.09
N GLU A 127 68.85 26.85 -40.33
CA GLU A 127 69.21 25.74 -39.46
C GLU A 127 69.54 26.22 -38.04
N ASN A 128 70.30 27.31 -37.91
CA ASN A 128 70.64 27.90 -36.62
C ASN A 128 69.42 28.46 -35.87
N GLU A 129 68.48 29.07 -36.58
CA GLU A 129 67.26 29.60 -35.96
C GLU A 129 66.33 28.47 -35.48
N LEU A 130 66.18 27.42 -36.28
CA LEU A 130 65.40 26.25 -35.88
C LEU A 130 65.97 25.51 -34.66
N LEU A 131 67.28 25.62 -34.38
CA LEU A 131 67.90 25.03 -33.19
C LEU A 131 67.35 25.60 -31.89
N LYS A 132 66.83 26.83 -31.86
CA LYS A 132 66.19 27.43 -30.67
C LYS A 132 65.03 26.57 -30.16
N HIS A 133 64.28 25.98 -31.08
CA HIS A 133 63.07 25.20 -30.80
C HIS A 133 63.36 23.71 -30.50
N LYS A 134 64.63 23.28 -30.61
CA LYS A 134 65.03 21.87 -30.48
C LYS A 134 64.67 21.28 -29.11
N LYS A 135 64.95 22.00 -28.03
CA LYS A 135 64.66 21.53 -26.66
C LYS A 135 63.18 21.26 -26.45
N LEU A 136 62.33 22.17 -26.94
CA LEU A 136 60.88 22.05 -26.79
C LEU A 136 60.33 20.88 -27.62
N LYS A 137 60.85 20.70 -28.84
CA LYS A 137 60.59 19.51 -29.65
C LYS A 137 60.95 18.22 -28.92
N GLU A 138 62.14 18.15 -28.32
CA GLU A 138 62.59 16.97 -27.56
C GLU A 138 61.66 16.66 -26.37
N LEU A 139 61.19 17.67 -25.64
CA LEU A 139 60.23 17.50 -24.55
C LEU A 139 58.87 16.97 -25.04
N ILE A 140 58.38 17.47 -26.19
CA ILE A 140 57.15 16.98 -26.82
C ILE A 140 57.32 15.51 -27.24
N GLU A 141 58.44 15.17 -27.88
CA GLU A 141 58.74 13.78 -28.26
C GLU A 141 58.83 12.86 -27.05
N GLN A 142 59.46 13.30 -25.95
CA GLN A 142 59.51 12.54 -24.70
C GLN A 142 58.10 12.30 -24.13
N ASN A 143 57.25 13.32 -24.09
CA ASN A 143 55.87 13.20 -23.65
C ASN A 143 55.06 12.23 -24.54
N LEU A 144 55.28 12.26 -25.87
CA LEU A 144 54.66 11.32 -26.81
C LEU A 144 55.14 9.88 -26.60
N ARG A 145 56.44 9.67 -26.40
CA ARG A 145 57.01 8.33 -26.12
C ARG A 145 56.50 7.77 -24.79
N ALA A 146 56.36 8.62 -23.76
CA ALA A 146 55.82 8.23 -22.46
C ALA A 146 54.38 7.68 -22.55
N GLN A 147 53.58 8.17 -23.50
CA GLN A 147 52.19 7.73 -23.69
C GLN A 147 52.04 6.22 -23.86
N THR A 148 52.92 5.58 -24.64
CA THR A 148 52.85 4.13 -24.87
C THR A 148 53.00 3.34 -23.56
N PHE A 149 53.90 3.77 -22.69
CA PHE A 149 54.11 3.14 -21.39
C PHE A 149 52.96 3.41 -20.42
N ILE A 150 52.45 4.65 -20.40
CA ILE A 150 51.30 5.03 -19.57
C ILE A 150 50.06 4.26 -19.98
N LEU A 151 49.76 4.13 -21.28
CA LEU A 151 48.60 3.38 -21.77
C LEU A 151 48.71 1.89 -21.49
N LYS A 152 49.91 1.31 -21.63
CA LYS A 152 50.15 -0.09 -21.24
C LYS A 152 49.86 -0.32 -19.76
N SER A 153 50.39 0.56 -18.90
CA SER A 153 50.13 0.52 -17.46
C SER A 153 48.65 0.72 -17.14
N LEU A 154 47.97 1.65 -17.81
CA LEU A 154 46.55 1.90 -17.62
C LEU A 154 45.71 0.67 -17.97
N THR A 155 46.05 0.00 -19.07
CA THR A 155 45.35 -1.21 -19.52
C THR A 155 45.49 -2.34 -18.49
N GLU A 156 46.71 -2.55 -17.98
CA GLU A 156 47.00 -3.54 -16.95
C GLU A 156 46.26 -3.23 -15.63
N LYS A 157 46.35 -2.00 -15.12
CA LYS A 157 45.67 -1.63 -13.87
C LYS A 157 44.15 -1.62 -14.02
N ASN A 158 43.62 -1.27 -15.19
CA ASN A 158 42.20 -1.37 -15.50
C ASN A 158 41.72 -2.83 -15.53
N ALA A 159 42.52 -3.75 -16.06
CA ALA A 159 42.21 -5.17 -16.03
C ALA A 159 42.18 -5.71 -14.59
N ASN A 160 43.17 -5.35 -13.77
CA ASN A 160 43.22 -5.75 -12.36
C ASN A 160 42.05 -5.18 -11.54
N PHE A 161 41.53 -4.00 -11.91
CA PHE A 161 40.37 -3.38 -11.26
C PHE A 161 39.02 -3.99 -11.69
N ALA A 162 38.98 -4.89 -12.67
CA ALA A 162 37.73 -5.40 -13.25
C ALA A 162 36.83 -6.09 -12.21
N ASP A 163 37.40 -6.96 -11.35
CA ASP A 163 36.63 -7.66 -10.31
C ASP A 163 36.10 -6.70 -9.25
N CYS A 164 36.92 -5.74 -8.82
CA CYS A 164 36.49 -4.69 -7.90
C CYS A 164 35.31 -3.91 -8.49
N ARG A 165 35.42 -3.49 -9.76
CA ARG A 165 34.34 -2.79 -10.49
C ARG A 165 33.05 -3.61 -10.52
N ARG A 166 33.13 -4.92 -10.80
CA ARG A 166 31.97 -5.80 -10.83
C ARG A 166 31.28 -5.86 -9.46
N GLN A 167 32.04 -6.09 -8.39
CA GLN A 167 31.50 -6.15 -7.02
C GLN A 167 30.82 -4.83 -6.62
N ILE A 168 31.40 -3.69 -7.01
CA ILE A 168 30.81 -2.36 -6.75
C ILE A 168 29.48 -2.20 -7.50
N LEU A 169 29.41 -2.63 -8.76
CA LEU A 169 28.19 -2.55 -9.55
C LEU A 169 27.08 -3.41 -8.93
N GLU A 170 27.40 -4.66 -8.56
CA GLU A 170 26.47 -5.57 -7.88
C GLU A 170 25.99 -5.02 -6.53
N ALA A 171 26.90 -4.45 -5.74
CA ALA A 171 26.56 -3.81 -4.46
C ALA A 171 25.65 -2.59 -4.66
N ASN A 172 25.92 -1.76 -5.66
CA ASN A 172 25.08 -0.59 -6.00
C ASN A 172 23.69 -1.00 -6.50
N GLU A 173 23.60 -2.03 -7.34
CA GLU A 173 22.34 -2.57 -7.83
C GLU A 173 21.51 -3.17 -6.69
N SER A 174 22.14 -4.00 -5.84
CA SER A 174 21.51 -4.56 -4.64
C SER A 174 21.00 -3.45 -3.71
N ARG A 175 21.81 -2.43 -3.46
CA ARG A 175 21.42 -1.24 -2.67
C ARG A 175 20.22 -0.51 -3.28
N ALA A 176 20.22 -0.32 -4.61
CA ALA A 176 19.12 0.35 -5.31
C ALA A 176 17.82 -0.47 -5.20
N LEU A 177 17.90 -1.79 -5.40
CA LEU A 177 16.76 -2.69 -5.27
C LEU A 177 16.19 -2.74 -3.85
N GLN A 178 17.05 -2.80 -2.83
CA GLN A 178 16.63 -2.73 -1.43
C GLN A 178 15.96 -1.40 -1.11
N SER A 179 16.53 -0.28 -1.58
CA SER A 179 15.94 1.04 -1.40
C SER A 179 14.54 1.13 -2.04
N LEU A 180 14.39 0.62 -3.27
CA LEU A 180 13.10 0.55 -3.95
C LEU A 180 12.09 -0.31 -3.18
N THR A 181 12.54 -1.47 -2.68
CA THR A 181 11.70 -2.38 -1.88
C THR A 181 11.16 -1.71 -0.61
N LEU A 182 11.98 -0.89 0.06
CA LEU A 182 11.57 -0.10 1.22
C LEU A 182 10.59 1.01 0.84
N VAL A 183 10.83 1.72 -0.27
CA VAL A 183 9.90 2.73 -0.80
C VAL A 183 8.54 2.11 -1.10
N THR A 184 8.51 0.97 -1.79
CA THR A 184 7.26 0.25 -2.09
C THR A 184 6.55 -0.18 -0.81
N ALA A 185 7.27 -0.71 0.18
CA ALA A 185 6.68 -1.09 1.46
C ALA A 185 6.01 0.11 2.16
N TYR A 186 6.64 1.29 2.12
CA TYR A 186 6.07 2.51 2.68
C TYR A 186 4.84 3.00 1.92
N GLN A 187 4.86 2.95 0.58
CA GLN A 187 3.70 3.29 -0.24
C GLN A 187 2.51 2.37 0.06
N THR A 188 2.75 1.05 0.11
CA THR A 188 1.72 0.09 0.49
C THR A 188 1.20 0.34 1.91
N PHE A 189 2.05 0.77 2.84
CA PHE A 189 1.61 1.15 4.17
C PHE A 189 0.66 2.36 4.15
N ILE A 190 0.94 3.40 3.36
CA ILE A 190 0.03 4.54 3.18
C ILE A 190 -1.33 4.06 2.67
N ASP A 191 -1.34 3.19 1.64
CA ASP A 191 -2.58 2.63 1.08
C ASP A 191 -3.36 1.81 2.12
N ILE A 192 -2.66 1.02 2.94
CA ILE A 192 -3.27 0.23 4.03
C ILE A 192 -3.87 1.17 5.07
N VAL A 193 -3.20 2.26 5.45
CA VAL A 193 -3.72 3.24 6.40
C VAL A 193 -4.99 3.88 5.86
N GLU A 194 -5.00 4.31 4.59
CA GLU A 194 -6.18 4.91 3.97
C GLU A 194 -7.36 3.92 3.93
N LYS A 195 -7.12 2.67 3.50
CA LYS A 195 -8.14 1.61 3.49
C LYS A 195 -8.63 1.26 4.89
N THR A 196 -7.76 1.29 5.90
CA THR A 196 -8.12 1.05 7.30
C THR A 196 -9.02 2.16 7.83
N ASN A 197 -8.74 3.42 7.52
CA ASN A 197 -9.59 4.54 7.90
C ASN A 197 -10.99 4.43 7.26
N LYS A 198 -11.06 4.10 5.96
CA LYS A 198 -12.33 3.82 5.27
C LYS A 198 -13.08 2.63 5.91
N ALA A 199 -12.35 1.60 6.33
CA ALA A 199 -12.94 0.45 7.03
C ALA A 199 -13.53 0.85 8.39
N LEU A 200 -12.84 1.71 9.16
CA LEU A 200 -13.36 2.24 10.43
C LEU A 200 -14.67 3.01 10.24
N GLU A 201 -14.72 3.90 9.24
CA GLU A 201 -15.95 4.62 8.88
C GLU A 201 -17.07 3.68 8.45
N PHE A 202 -16.74 2.64 7.66
CA PHE A 202 -17.70 1.62 7.25
C PHE A 202 -18.28 0.86 8.45
N TYR A 203 -17.44 0.41 9.39
CA TYR A 203 -17.92 -0.33 10.57
C TYR A 203 -18.72 0.57 11.52
N ASP A 204 -18.38 1.85 11.67
CA ASP A 204 -19.18 2.81 12.42
C ASP A 204 -20.58 2.98 11.80
N GLN A 205 -20.65 3.10 10.47
CA GLN A 205 -21.92 3.19 9.76
C GLN A 205 -22.73 1.88 9.84
N LEU A 206 -22.08 0.73 9.71
CA LEU A 206 -22.69 -0.58 9.86
C LEU A 206 -23.31 -0.73 11.25
N LEU A 207 -22.59 -0.33 12.30
CA LEU A 207 -23.08 -0.36 13.67
C LEU A 207 -24.34 0.52 13.84
N LYS A 208 -24.37 1.73 13.28
CA LYS A 208 -25.56 2.60 13.31
C LYS A 208 -26.77 1.94 12.66
N VAL A 209 -26.58 1.28 11.52
CA VAL A 209 -27.65 0.56 10.81
C VAL A 209 -28.12 -0.64 11.63
N LEU A 210 -27.21 -1.41 12.21
CA LEU A 210 -27.55 -2.55 13.08
C LEU A 210 -28.32 -2.11 14.31
N MET A 211 -27.92 -1.03 14.99
CA MET A 211 -28.66 -0.47 16.12
C MET A 211 -30.06 0.00 15.74
N ALA A 212 -30.23 0.56 14.54
CA ALA A 212 -31.55 0.95 14.03
C ALA A 212 -32.42 -0.29 13.73
N LEU A 213 -31.83 -1.34 13.16
CA LEU A 213 -32.51 -2.60 12.89
C LEU A 213 -32.92 -3.30 14.19
N GLU A 214 -32.05 -3.33 15.20
CA GLU A 214 -32.33 -3.89 16.52
C GLU A 214 -33.55 -3.19 17.18
N ARG A 215 -33.59 -1.84 17.13
CA ARG A 215 -34.76 -1.09 17.59
C ARG A 215 -36.02 -1.45 16.80
N GLY A 216 -35.91 -1.60 15.48
CA GLY A 216 -37.02 -2.03 14.63
C GLY A 216 -37.56 -3.41 15.00
N VAL A 217 -36.67 -4.38 15.25
CA VAL A 217 -37.04 -5.72 15.70
C VAL A 217 -37.75 -5.68 17.06
N LYS A 218 -37.20 -4.95 18.05
CA LYS A 218 -37.82 -4.80 19.38
C LYS A 218 -39.21 -4.19 19.29
N ASN A 219 -39.39 -3.15 18.48
CA ASN A 219 -40.70 -2.53 18.29
C ASN A 219 -41.73 -3.51 17.68
N ILE A 220 -41.33 -4.31 16.68
CA ILE A 220 -42.21 -5.34 16.10
C ILE A 220 -42.55 -6.41 17.13
N GLU A 221 -41.57 -6.86 17.93
CA GLU A 221 -41.79 -7.83 19.00
C GLU A 221 -42.78 -7.30 20.06
N GLU A 222 -42.63 -6.04 20.48
CA GLU A 222 -43.55 -5.39 21.42
C GLU A 222 -44.97 -5.28 20.85
N ILE A 223 -45.12 -4.84 19.60
CA ILE A 223 -46.43 -4.77 18.93
C ILE A 223 -47.07 -6.16 18.83
N ASN A 224 -46.28 -7.19 18.48
CA ASN A 224 -46.77 -8.55 18.38
C ASN A 224 -47.22 -9.12 19.73
N ASN A 225 -46.48 -8.84 20.79
CA ASN A 225 -46.86 -9.22 22.15
C ASN A 225 -48.19 -8.57 22.56
N GLN A 226 -48.38 -7.27 22.24
CA GLN A 226 -49.65 -6.57 22.49
C GLN A 226 -50.82 -7.16 21.70
N ILE A 227 -50.65 -7.41 20.39
CA ILE A 227 -51.67 -8.03 19.54
C ILE A 227 -52.08 -9.41 20.06
N THR A 228 -51.11 -10.20 20.50
CA THR A 228 -51.36 -11.55 21.04
C THR A 228 -52.17 -11.46 22.33
N LEU A 229 -51.80 -10.56 23.24
CA LEU A 229 -52.49 -10.34 24.49
C LEU A 229 -53.93 -9.79 24.29
N GLU A 230 -54.14 -8.93 23.29
CA GLU A 230 -55.48 -8.49 22.90
C GLU A 230 -56.34 -9.61 22.31
N LYS A 231 -55.76 -10.46 21.47
CA LYS A 231 -56.46 -11.64 20.92
C LYS A 231 -56.85 -12.60 22.03
N GLU A 232 -55.99 -12.85 23.01
CA GLU A 232 -56.31 -13.68 24.18
C GLU A 232 -57.44 -13.08 25.02
N LYS A 233 -57.40 -11.76 25.29
CA LYS A 233 -58.50 -11.06 25.99
C LYS A 233 -59.82 -11.16 25.22
N LYS A 234 -59.81 -10.99 23.90
CA LYS A 234 -61.01 -11.14 23.05
C LYS A 234 -61.55 -12.57 23.09
N ARG A 235 -60.69 -13.59 23.03
CA ARG A 235 -61.09 -15.00 23.15
C ARG A 235 -61.68 -15.31 24.53
N GLN A 236 -61.05 -14.83 25.60
CA GLN A 236 -61.58 -14.98 26.96
C GLN A 236 -62.94 -14.28 27.12
N ALA A 237 -63.10 -13.06 26.59
CA ALA A 237 -64.37 -12.35 26.63
C ALA A 237 -65.46 -13.06 25.81
N GLU A 238 -65.12 -13.62 24.65
CA GLU A 238 -66.04 -14.40 23.81
C GLU A 238 -66.44 -15.71 24.49
N ASP A 239 -65.50 -16.43 25.10
CA ASP A 239 -65.76 -17.65 25.88
C ASP A 239 -66.62 -17.36 27.12
N SER A 240 -66.34 -16.28 27.85
CA SER A 240 -67.18 -15.82 28.97
C SER A 240 -68.59 -15.46 28.52
N ARG A 241 -68.74 -14.81 27.36
CA ARG A 241 -70.04 -14.48 26.77
C ARG A 241 -70.81 -15.74 26.39
N ARG A 242 -70.17 -16.71 25.72
CA ARG A 242 -70.78 -18.01 25.39
C ARG A 242 -71.23 -18.77 26.64
N ARG A 243 -70.42 -18.77 27.71
CA ARG A 243 -70.78 -19.39 29.00
C ARG A 243 -71.98 -18.68 29.65
N ALA A 244 -72.03 -17.35 29.62
CA ALA A 244 -73.17 -16.59 30.13
C ALA A 244 -74.44 -16.84 29.31
N GLU A 245 -74.33 -16.95 27.98
CA GLU A 245 -75.45 -17.29 27.09
C GLU A 245 -75.97 -18.71 27.34
N MET A 246 -75.09 -19.70 27.56
CA MET A 246 -75.50 -21.06 27.94
C MET A 246 -76.15 -21.10 29.33
N ALA A 247 -75.60 -20.41 30.33
CA ALA A 247 -76.20 -20.33 31.66
C ALA A 247 -77.59 -19.66 31.64
N ALA A 248 -77.75 -18.59 30.85
CA ALA A 248 -79.04 -17.93 30.65
C ALA A 248 -80.05 -18.83 29.91
N HIS A 249 -79.58 -19.68 28.98
CA HIS A 249 -80.42 -20.65 28.30
C HIS A 249 -80.88 -21.77 29.25
N GLU A 250 -79.98 -22.30 30.08
CA GLU A 250 -80.30 -23.28 31.13
C GLU A 250 -81.29 -22.71 32.17
N GLU A 251 -81.12 -21.44 32.58
CA GLU A 251 -82.05 -20.79 33.50
C GLU A 251 -83.45 -20.62 32.89
N LYS A 252 -83.52 -20.29 31.59
CA LYS A 252 -84.80 -20.26 30.86
C LYS A 252 -85.46 -21.64 30.81
N LEU A 253 -84.69 -22.70 30.53
CA LEU A 253 -85.20 -24.07 30.53
C LEU A 253 -85.75 -24.46 31.91
N ARG A 254 -85.02 -24.14 32.99
CA ARG A 254 -85.48 -24.38 34.37
C ARG A 254 -86.77 -23.64 34.69
N LYS A 255 -86.91 -22.37 34.25
CA LYS A 255 -88.15 -21.60 34.44
C LYS A 255 -89.32 -22.18 33.65
N GLU A 256 -89.08 -22.67 32.43
CA GLU A 256 -90.10 -23.39 31.64
C GLU A 256 -90.50 -24.74 32.26
N GLU A 257 -89.54 -25.49 32.81
CA GLU A 257 -89.81 -26.74 33.53
C GLU A 257 -90.60 -26.50 34.81
N ALA A 258 -90.21 -25.50 35.61
CA ALA A 258 -90.96 -25.09 36.80
C ALA A 258 -92.38 -24.60 36.46
N ALA A 259 -92.55 -23.88 35.34
CA ALA A 259 -93.87 -23.46 34.85
C ALA A 259 -94.71 -24.65 34.37
N ARG A 260 -94.11 -25.65 33.71
CA ARG A 260 -94.79 -26.90 33.33
C ARG A 260 -95.16 -27.73 34.55
N GLU A 261 -94.32 -27.77 35.57
CA GLU A 261 -94.57 -28.50 36.81
C GLU A 261 -95.69 -27.84 37.61
N ALA A 262 -95.68 -26.50 37.75
CA ALA A 262 -96.79 -25.72 38.31
C ALA A 262 -98.11 -25.93 37.54
N ALA A 263 -98.06 -26.02 36.20
CA ALA A 263 -99.22 -26.32 35.39
C ALA A 263 -99.75 -27.76 35.60
N ARG A 264 -98.87 -28.73 35.86
CA ARG A 264 -99.28 -30.09 36.26
C ARG A 264 -99.92 -30.11 37.64
N THR A 265 -99.35 -29.40 38.62
CA THR A 265 -99.95 -29.29 39.96
C THR A 265 -101.32 -28.60 39.91
N ILE A 266 -101.47 -27.55 39.09
CA ILE A 266 -102.77 -26.90 38.87
C ILE A 266 -103.78 -27.85 38.22
N ASN A 267 -103.35 -28.70 37.26
CA ASN A 267 -104.23 -29.71 36.67
C ASN A 267 -104.60 -30.85 37.63
N GLU A 268 -103.69 -31.28 38.50
CA GLU A 268 -103.98 -32.24 39.58
C GLU A 268 -104.97 -31.65 40.61
N PHE A 269 -104.84 -30.37 40.95
CA PHE A 269 -105.83 -29.65 41.77
C PHE A 269 -107.18 -29.49 41.07
N ARG A 270 -107.23 -29.48 39.74
CA ARG A 270 -108.47 -29.41 38.96
C ARG A 270 -109.19 -30.75 38.84
N PHE A 271 -108.46 -31.87 38.91
CA PHE A 271 -109.03 -33.22 38.84
C PHE A 271 -109.58 -33.74 40.17
N ASN A 272 -109.10 -33.24 41.31
CA ASN A 272 -109.60 -33.60 42.65
C ASN A 272 -110.82 -32.78 43.11
N ARG A 273 -111.54 -32.15 42.18
CA ARG A 273 -112.73 -31.35 42.47
C ARG A 273 -113.89 -31.63 41.52
N VAL A 274 -114.20 -32.91 41.28
CA VAL A 274 -115.56 -33.44 41.03
C VAL A 274 -115.61 -34.87 41.57
#